data_AF-A0A528BFY9-F1
#
_entry.id   AF-A0A528BFY9-F1
#
_cell.length_a   1.000
_cell.length_b   1.000
_cell.length_c   1.000
_cell.angle_alpha   90.00
_cell.angle_beta   90.00
_cell.angle_gamma   90.00
#
_symmetry.space_group_name_H-M   'P 1'
#
loop_
_entity.id
_entity.type
_entity.pdbx_description
1 polymer ?
#
loop_
_entity_poly.entity_id
_entity_poly.type
_entity_poly.pdbx_seq_one_letter_code
_entity_poly.pdbx_strand_id
1 'polypeptide(L)' 'PLIETAEAVARLEEIASSPRVIAIACGDEDLAAVLGCDPNSETVIAVKYRLVVAAALRGIRPLGLLGTIAEFRDIEK' A
#
# COMPACT_ATOMS: atom_id res chain seq x y z
N PRO A 1 -4.52 5.48 6.40
CA PRO A 1 -5.54 4.89 5.49
C PRO A 1 -4.96 3.66 4.78
N LEU A 2 -5.82 2.71 4.43
CA LEU A 2 -5.45 1.60 3.56
C LEU A 2 -5.64 2.03 2.10
N ILE A 3 -4.62 1.87 1.28
CA ILE A 3 -4.61 2.21 -0.15
C ILE A 3 -4.77 0.91 -0.92
N GLU A 4 -6.01 0.65 -1.35
CA GLU A 4 -6.41 -0.66 -1.90
C GLU A 4 -7.32 -0.55 -3.14
N THR A 5 -7.43 0.65 -3.70
CA THR A 5 -8.20 0.91 -4.93
C THR A 5 -7.39 1.77 -5.90
N ALA A 6 -7.67 1.66 -7.19
CA ALA A 6 -7.02 2.48 -8.21
C ALA A 6 -7.23 3.99 -7.98
N GLU A 7 -8.42 4.37 -7.52
CA GLU A 7 -8.75 5.77 -7.22
C GLU A 7 -7.95 6.30 -6.01
N ALA A 8 -7.75 5.48 -4.98
CA ALA A 8 -6.90 5.85 -3.84
C ALA A 8 -5.43 6.00 -4.26
N VAL A 9 -4.93 5.15 -5.17
CA VAL A 9 -3.58 5.28 -5.74
C VAL A 9 -3.42 6.58 -6.53
N ALA A 10 -4.44 7.01 -7.27
CA ALA A 10 -4.42 8.29 -7.98
C ALA A 10 -4.43 9.50 -7.03
N ARG A 11 -5.10 9.39 -5.88
CA ARG A 11 -5.22 10.46 -4.86
C ARG A 11 -4.25 10.31 -3.68
N LEU A 12 -3.19 9.52 -3.81
CA LEU A 12 -2.29 9.17 -2.71
C LEU A 12 -1.77 10.40 -1.93
N GLU A 13 -1.33 11.44 -2.64
CA GLU A 13 -0.79 12.66 -2.02
C GLU A 13 -1.85 13.43 -1.22
N GLU A 14 -3.06 13.52 -1.75
CA GLU A 14 -4.20 14.16 -1.08
C GLU A 14 -4.54 13.42 0.21
N ILE A 15 -4.67 12.09 0.13
CA ILE A 15 -4.96 11.22 1.27
C ILE A 15 -3.85 11.36 2.34
N ALA A 16 -2.59 11.32 1.94
CA ALA A 16 -1.45 11.44 2.85
C ALA A 16 -1.36 12.83 3.52
N SER A 17 -1.89 13.87 2.88
CA SER A 17 -1.86 15.25 3.40
C SER A 17 -2.94 15.55 4.46
N SER A 18 -3.91 14.65 4.64
CA SER A 18 -5.03 14.89 5.56
C SER A 18 -4.56 15.02 7.02
N PRO A 19 -4.98 16.05 7.78
CA PRO A 19 -4.40 16.38 9.10
C PRO A 19 -4.47 15.27 10.17
N ARG A 20 -5.39 14.32 10.02
CA ARG A 20 -5.58 13.21 10.98
C ARG A 20 -4.85 11.93 10.56
N VAL A 21 -4.23 11.92 9.38
CA VAL A 21 -3.52 10.76 8.87
C VAL A 21 -2.12 10.74 9.48
N ILE A 22 -1.83 9.68 10.23
CA ILE A 22 -0.49 9.44 10.84
C ILE A 22 0.27 8.30 10.16
N ALA A 23 -0.42 7.54 9.31
CA ALA A 23 0.14 6.41 8.59
C ALA A 23 -0.69 6.05 7.36
N ILE A 24 -0.05 5.44 6.37
CA ILE A 24 -0.67 4.88 5.17
C ILE A 24 -0.13 3.45 4.92
N ALA A 25 -0.96 2.58 4.37
CA ALA A 25 -0.61 1.18 4.11
C ALA A 25 -1.14 0.74 2.74
N CYS A 26 -0.55 -0.29 2.14
CA CYS A 26 -1.06 -0.90 0.92
C CYS A 26 -1.96 -2.09 1.28
N GLY A 27 -3.15 -2.17 0.67
CA GLY A 27 -3.99 -3.37 0.72
C GLY A 27 -3.71 -4.21 -0.52
N ASP A 28 -2.71 -5.09 -0.45
CA ASP A 28 -2.13 -5.76 -1.62
C ASP A 28 -3.14 -6.60 -2.39
N GLU A 29 -3.90 -7.45 -1.69
CA GLU A 29 -4.86 -8.38 -2.29
C GLU A 29 -6.00 -7.63 -3.00
N ASP A 30 -6.58 -6.64 -2.32
CA ASP A 30 -7.69 -5.86 -2.86
C ASP A 30 -7.23 -4.95 -4.00
N LEU A 31 -6.05 -4.35 -3.90
CA LEU A 31 -5.48 -3.56 -4.99
C LEU A 31 -5.20 -4.45 -6.21
N ALA A 32 -4.61 -5.62 -6.00
CA ALA A 32 -4.32 -6.57 -7.07
C ALA A 32 -5.59 -7.07 -7.75
N ALA A 33 -6.64 -7.37 -6.97
CA ALA A 33 -7.95 -7.73 -7.48
C ALA A 33 -8.57 -6.62 -8.34
N VAL A 34 -8.48 -5.36 -7.90
CA VAL A 34 -8.97 -4.19 -8.66
C VAL A 34 -8.17 -3.97 -9.95
N LEU A 35 -6.86 -4.21 -9.92
CA LEU A 35 -5.97 -4.02 -11.08
C LEU A 35 -5.90 -5.23 -12.01
N GLY A 36 -6.44 -6.38 -11.61
CA GLY A 36 -6.38 -7.62 -12.37
C GLY A 36 -4.97 -8.21 -12.47
N CYS A 37 -4.16 -8.07 -11.41
CA CYS A 37 -2.80 -8.58 -11.36
C CYS A 37 -2.54 -9.45 -10.12
N ASP A 38 -1.35 -10.03 -10.03
CA ASP A 38 -0.89 -10.77 -8.84
C ASP A 38 -0.51 -9.80 -7.70
N PRO A 39 -0.81 -10.11 -6.42
CA PRO A 39 -0.45 -9.26 -5.27
C PRO A 39 1.06 -9.05 -5.10
N ASN A 40 1.89 -9.96 -5.62
CA ASN A 40 3.35 -9.85 -5.65
C ASN A 40 3.88 -9.27 -6.97
N SER A 41 3.01 -8.81 -7.88
CA SER A 41 3.42 -8.24 -9.15
C SER A 41 4.22 -6.94 -8.98
N GLU A 42 5.07 -6.64 -9.95
CA GLU A 42 5.83 -5.38 -10.01
C GLU A 42 4.92 -4.14 -9.98
N THR A 43 3.67 -4.28 -10.44
CA THR A 43 2.66 -3.20 -10.38
C THR A 43 2.32 -2.83 -8.94
N VAL A 44 2.02 -3.82 -8.10
CA VAL A 44 1.70 -3.59 -6.68
C VAL A 44 2.95 -3.11 -5.93
N ILE A 45 4.12 -3.66 -6.25
CA ILE A 45 5.42 -3.21 -5.69
C ILE A 45 5.69 -1.73 -6.01
N ALA A 46 5.43 -1.30 -7.25
CA ALA A 46 5.59 0.09 -7.64
C ALA A 46 4.66 1.04 -6.86
N VAL A 47 3.42 0.62 -6.56
CA VAL A 47 2.51 1.39 -5.71
C VAL A 47 3.06 1.51 -4.28
N LYS A 48 3.59 0.43 -3.71
CA LYS A 48 4.23 0.46 -2.38
C LYS A 48 5.42 1.42 -2.32
N TYR A 49 6.26 1.49 -3.35
CA TYR A 49 7.34 2.47 -3.41
C TYR A 49 6.82 3.91 -3.45
N ARG A 50 5.76 4.18 -4.22
CA ARG A 50 5.09 5.50 -4.21
C ARG A 50 4.54 5.85 -2.81
N LEU A 51 3.99 4.85 -2.13
CA LEU A 51 3.44 4.98 -0.78
C LEU A 51 4.52 5.35 0.25
N VAL A 52 5.71 4.75 0.16
CA VAL A 52 6.88 5.13 0.97
C VAL A 52 7.26 6.59 0.76
N VAL A 53 7.34 7.03 -0.50
CA VAL A 53 7.71 8.40 -0.83
C VAL A 53 6.66 9.40 -0.31
N ALA A 54 5.38 9.14 -0.55
CA ALA A 54 4.29 9.98 -0.06
C ALA A 54 4.28 10.07 1.48
N ALA A 55 4.54 8.96 2.17
CA ALA A 55 4.63 8.95 3.62
C ALA A 55 5.79 9.82 4.13
N ALA A 56 6.97 9.69 3.50
CA ALA A 56 8.15 10.48 3.85
C ALA A 56 7.93 11.99 3.64
N LEU A 57 7.30 12.39 2.54
CA LEU A 57 6.99 13.80 2.25
C LEU A 57 6.07 14.45 3.28
N ARG A 58 5.24 13.66 3.97
CA ARG A 58 4.30 14.13 4.99
C ARG A 58 4.75 13.85 6.42
N GLY A 59 5.90 13.19 6.61
CA GLY A 59 6.38 12.78 7.93
C GLY A 59 5.48 11.76 8.63
N ILE A 60 4.77 10.93 7.86
CA ILE A 60 3.87 9.88 8.37
C ILE A 60 4.48 8.50 8.14
N ARG A 61 3.92 7.45 8.76
CA ARG A 61 4.46 6.09 8.65
C ARG A 61 3.87 5.32 7.47
N PRO A 62 4.69 4.73 6.58
CA PRO A 62 4.21 3.69 5.69
C PRO A 62 4.19 2.34 6.44
N LEU A 63 3.13 1.56 6.27
CA LEU A 63 2.92 0.27 6.95
C LEU A 63 2.65 -0.85 5.94
N GLY A 64 2.98 -2.09 6.32
CA GLY A 64 2.62 -3.29 5.54
C GLY A 64 3.28 -3.37 4.15
N LEU A 65 4.53 -2.93 4.01
CA LEU A 65 5.18 -2.81 2.71
C LEU A 65 5.85 -4.10 2.20
N LEU A 66 6.22 -5.02 3.11
CA LEU A 66 7.01 -6.20 2.78
C LEU A 66 6.35 -7.45 3.35
N GLY A 67 6.13 -8.44 2.48
CA GLY A 67 5.44 -9.71 2.79
C GLY A 67 3.92 -9.59 2.80
N THR A 68 3.23 -10.58 2.24
CA THR A 68 1.79 -10.73 2.42
C THR A 68 1.51 -11.47 3.73
N ILE A 69 0.54 -10.98 4.51
CA ILE A 69 0.03 -11.69 5.70
C ILE A 69 -0.96 -12.81 5.33
N ALA A 70 -1.35 -12.90 4.06
CA ALA A 70 -2.28 -13.91 3.56
C ALA A 70 -1.59 -15.28 3.36
N GLU A 71 -0.27 -15.35 3.38
CA GLU A 71 0.49 -16.60 3.24
C GLU A 71 0.59 -17.35 4.58
N PHE A 72 -0.56 -17.83 5.09
CA PHE A 72 -0.67 -18.47 6.41
C PHE A 72 -0.03 -19.86 6.52
N ARG A 73 0.50 -20.40 5.42
CA ARG A 73 1.15 -21.73 5.36
C ARG A 73 2.67 -21.67 5.49
N ASP A 74 3.26 -20.48 5.47
CA ASP A 74 4.70 -20.28 5.60
C ASP A 74 5.11 -20.27 7.09
N ILE A 75 4.95 -21.43 7.75
CA ILE A 75 5.20 -21.62 9.20
C ILE A 75 6.70 -21.57 9.55
N GLU A 76 7.58 -21.62 8.54
CA GLU A 76 9.04 -21.67 8.72
C GLU A 76 9.77 -20.33 8.52
N LYS A 77 9.06 -19.22 8.34
CA LYS A 77 9.66 -17.87 8.39
C LYS A 77 9.73 -17.28 9.79
#